data_AF-A0A326TZP5-F1
#
_entry.id   AF-A0A326TZP5-F1
#
_cell.length_a   1.000
_cell.length_b   1.000
_cell.length_c   1.000
_cell.angle_alpha   90.00
_cell.angle_beta   90.00
_cell.angle_gamma   90.00
#
_symmetry.space_group_name_H-M   'P 1'
#
loop_
_entity.id
_entity.type
_entity.pdbx_description
1 polymer ?
#
loop_
_entity_poly.entity_id
_entity_poly.type
_entity_poly.pdbx_seq_one_letter_code
_entity_poly.pdbx_strand_id
1 'polypeptide(L)'
;MYKKLVSLLLKEQLCAFLGVSARKGIYKAELVERVCQLVESDPQEMQRLLAMFPIELAVVPGELEELLHCTATERKRWTREGKLPVLEYREVRISGRMRRFAVHDRREILAITAETVARWREEHAVLIQQRRSAGARSAANRKTERQQVREQFWISWEQMRAEWEDAAGAQGAAVLRLAYWTVWASRWAKFYHVKHLRGRKHAQRYAELRDRWYALKQQAMLALWRTPYALLSFYRPPSPDREHFWLCQKHYEEKCEEEYESVYDFFRFNQARIETCPACQIERVKDYYSLYLLEIMIEAVPEARFAFHLPYPLGRSSLPAPKVLPAVIHVEQEGLFRFGRPLTIDEQSVYREQDVLASLEQALHEVQALFA
;
A
#
# COMPACT_ATOMS: atom_id res chain seq x y z
N MET A 1 13.43 -33.59 -35.83
CA MET A 1 13.06 -32.19 -35.55
C MET A 1 12.08 -31.64 -36.59
N TYR A 2 12.38 -31.75 -37.88
CA TYR A 2 11.58 -31.16 -38.96
C TYR A 2 10.15 -31.71 -39.09
N LYS A 3 9.94 -33.02 -38.89
CA LYS A 3 8.62 -33.64 -38.94
C LYS A 3 7.58 -33.02 -38.01
N LYS A 4 7.98 -32.64 -36.79
CA LYS A 4 7.09 -31.95 -35.82
C LYS A 4 6.71 -30.56 -36.33
N LEU A 5 7.68 -29.81 -36.85
CA LEU A 5 7.47 -28.46 -37.36
C LEU A 5 6.57 -28.45 -38.60
N VAL A 6 6.88 -29.28 -39.59
CA VAL A 6 6.12 -29.40 -40.85
C VAL A 6 4.69 -29.87 -40.59
N SER A 7 4.48 -30.72 -39.57
CA SER A 7 3.14 -31.20 -39.21
C SER A 7 2.17 -30.11 -38.74
N LEU A 8 2.67 -28.93 -38.34
CA LEU A 8 1.85 -27.79 -37.94
C LEU A 8 1.10 -27.16 -39.12
N LEU A 9 1.62 -27.31 -40.33
CA LEU A 9 1.01 -26.74 -41.54
C LEU A 9 -0.25 -27.50 -41.95
N LEU A 10 -1.21 -26.77 -42.52
CA LEU A 10 -2.41 -27.35 -43.13
C LEU A 10 -2.05 -28.07 -44.44
N LYS A 11 -2.94 -28.97 -44.89
CA LYS A 11 -2.74 -29.74 -46.12
C LYS A 11 -2.56 -28.80 -47.32
N GLU A 12 -3.34 -27.73 -47.37
CA GLU A 12 -3.35 -26.72 -48.43
C GLU A 12 -2.02 -25.97 -48.46
N GLN A 13 -1.45 -25.65 -47.29
CA GLN A 13 -0.16 -24.97 -47.16
C GLN A 13 0.99 -25.88 -47.62
N LEU A 14 0.95 -27.16 -47.26
CA LEU A 14 1.92 -28.16 -47.72
C LEU A 14 1.85 -28.36 -49.25
N CYS A 15 0.64 -28.43 -49.81
CA CYS A 15 0.42 -28.48 -51.25
C CYS A 15 0.98 -27.24 -51.97
N ALA A 16 0.71 -26.05 -51.42
CA ALA A 16 1.22 -24.79 -51.95
C ALA A 16 2.76 -24.74 -51.94
N PHE A 17 3.38 -25.19 -50.84
CA PHE A 17 4.84 -25.24 -50.73
C PHE A 17 5.50 -26.16 -51.77
N LEU A 18 4.88 -27.32 -52.03
CA LEU A 18 5.34 -28.33 -52.97
C LEU A 18 4.95 -28.04 -54.44
N GLY A 19 4.15 -27.00 -54.69
CA GLY A 19 3.65 -26.68 -56.03
C GLY A 19 2.67 -27.72 -56.59
N VAL A 20 1.95 -28.46 -55.74
CA VAL A 20 0.99 -29.49 -56.14
C VAL A 20 -0.45 -29.07 -55.83
N SER A 21 -1.40 -29.45 -56.69
CA SER A 21 -2.82 -29.16 -56.43
C SER A 21 -3.41 -30.06 -55.35
N ALA A 22 -4.22 -29.51 -54.45
CA ALA A 22 -4.92 -30.26 -53.41
C ALA A 22 -6.03 -31.16 -54.01
N ARG A 23 -5.68 -32.39 -54.43
CA ARG A 23 -6.64 -33.38 -54.96
C ARG A 23 -7.26 -34.24 -53.85
N LYS A 24 -8.45 -34.80 -54.11
CA LYS A 24 -9.04 -35.89 -53.32
C LYS A 24 -8.12 -37.13 -53.44
N GLY A 25 -7.67 -37.68 -52.32
CA GLY A 25 -6.80 -38.88 -52.27
C GLY A 25 -5.38 -38.65 -51.75
N ILE A 26 -4.88 -37.41 -51.68
CA ILE A 26 -3.55 -37.12 -51.09
C ILE A 26 -3.68 -36.98 -49.57
N TYR A 27 -2.91 -37.74 -48.80
CA TYR A 27 -2.94 -37.68 -47.33
C TYR A 27 -1.95 -36.64 -46.79
N LYS A 28 -2.32 -35.92 -45.71
CA LYS A 28 -1.44 -34.93 -45.07
C LYS A 28 -0.11 -35.57 -44.63
N ALA A 29 -0.14 -36.82 -44.16
CA ALA A 29 1.05 -37.54 -43.72
C ALA A 29 2.09 -37.69 -44.84
N GLU A 30 1.65 -38.04 -46.06
CA GLU A 30 2.53 -38.19 -47.24
C GLU A 30 3.14 -36.84 -47.64
N LEU A 31 2.35 -35.76 -47.57
CA LEU A 31 2.84 -34.41 -47.86
C LEU A 31 3.87 -33.96 -46.82
N VAL A 32 3.64 -34.23 -45.54
CA VAL A 32 4.60 -33.92 -44.46
C VAL A 32 5.91 -34.66 -44.70
N GLU A 33 5.85 -35.95 -45.04
CA GLU A 33 7.04 -36.76 -45.31
C GLU A 33 7.84 -36.25 -46.51
N ARG A 34 7.14 -35.92 -47.61
CA ARG A 34 7.78 -35.35 -48.80
C ARG A 34 8.44 -34.00 -48.53
N VAL A 35 7.79 -33.11 -47.77
CA VAL A 35 8.40 -31.84 -47.36
C VAL A 35 9.60 -32.08 -46.44
N CYS A 36 9.52 -33.04 -45.50
CA CYS A 36 10.64 -33.39 -44.62
C CYS A 36 11.85 -33.86 -45.43
N GLN A 37 11.66 -34.77 -46.38
CA GLN A 37 12.74 -35.24 -47.26
C GLN A 37 13.39 -34.08 -48.03
N LEU A 38 12.57 -33.18 -48.58
CA LEU A 38 13.04 -32.02 -49.33
C LEU A 38 13.91 -31.09 -48.46
N VAL A 39 13.42 -30.70 -47.28
CA VAL A 39 14.15 -29.78 -46.40
C VAL A 39 15.33 -30.43 -45.67
N GLU A 40 15.35 -31.76 -45.54
CA GLU A 40 16.51 -32.51 -45.06
C GLU A 40 17.61 -32.59 -46.11
N SER A 41 17.23 -32.66 -47.39
CA SER A 41 18.18 -32.69 -48.51
C SER A 41 18.75 -31.33 -48.90
N ASP A 42 18.01 -30.23 -48.65
CA ASP A 42 18.42 -28.88 -49.01
C ASP A 42 18.09 -27.84 -47.91
N PRO A 43 19.10 -27.25 -47.25
CA PRO A 43 18.89 -26.18 -46.28
C PRO A 43 18.20 -24.92 -46.85
N GLN A 44 18.31 -24.66 -48.16
CA GLN A 44 17.63 -23.52 -48.80
C GLN A 44 16.12 -23.72 -48.82
N GLU A 45 15.66 -24.97 -49.00
CA GLU A 45 14.23 -25.31 -48.94
C GLU A 45 13.66 -25.13 -47.53
N MET A 46 14.45 -25.36 -46.48
CA MET A 46 14.06 -24.99 -45.11
C MET A 46 13.88 -23.47 -44.98
N GLN A 47 14.83 -22.67 -45.49
CA GLN A 47 14.70 -21.20 -45.45
C GLN A 47 13.48 -20.72 -46.23
N ARG A 48 13.20 -21.31 -47.40
CA ARG A 48 12.00 -21.04 -48.20
C ARG A 48 10.72 -21.37 -47.42
N LEU A 49 10.68 -22.52 -46.74
CA LEU A 49 9.55 -22.94 -45.93
C LEU A 49 9.26 -21.96 -44.80
N LEU A 50 10.31 -21.56 -44.06
CA LEU A 50 10.19 -20.60 -42.95
C LEU A 50 9.79 -19.20 -43.43
N ALA A 51 10.27 -18.78 -44.60
CA ALA A 51 9.90 -17.51 -45.20
C ALA A 51 8.45 -17.50 -45.71
N MET A 52 7.95 -18.64 -46.20
CA MET A 52 6.60 -18.77 -46.74
C MET A 52 5.53 -18.84 -45.64
N PHE A 53 5.85 -19.40 -44.47
CA PHE A 53 4.92 -19.58 -43.35
C PHE A 53 5.47 -19.08 -42.00
N PRO A 54 5.81 -17.78 -41.88
CA PRO A 54 6.45 -17.25 -40.68
C PRO A 54 5.53 -17.29 -39.45
N ILE A 55 4.23 -17.14 -39.66
CA ILE A 55 3.22 -17.13 -38.58
C ILE A 55 2.99 -18.56 -38.09
N GLU A 56 2.68 -19.50 -38.97
CA GLU A 56 2.34 -20.88 -38.61
C GLU A 56 3.52 -21.60 -37.96
N LEU A 57 4.74 -21.25 -38.38
CA LEU A 57 5.98 -21.84 -37.87
C LEU A 57 6.68 -20.99 -36.80
N ALA A 58 6.00 -19.95 -36.31
CA ALA A 58 6.50 -19.07 -35.26
C ALA A 58 6.90 -19.84 -34.00
N VAL A 59 7.93 -19.34 -33.33
CA VAL A 59 8.48 -19.95 -32.11
C VAL A 59 7.63 -19.51 -30.91
N VAL A 60 7.07 -20.51 -30.22
CA VAL A 60 6.27 -20.29 -29.01
C VAL A 60 7.17 -20.12 -27.77
N PRO A 61 6.66 -19.55 -26.67
CA PRO A 61 7.50 -19.15 -25.54
C PRO A 61 8.38 -20.27 -24.95
N GLY A 62 7.87 -21.49 -24.80
CA GLY A 62 8.65 -22.62 -24.25
C GLY A 62 9.71 -23.13 -25.23
N GLU A 63 9.38 -23.18 -26.51
CA GLU A 63 10.35 -23.55 -27.54
C GLU A 63 11.48 -22.52 -27.68
N LEU A 64 11.17 -21.23 -27.53
CA LEU A 64 12.19 -20.18 -27.54
C LEU A 64 13.17 -20.34 -26.38
N GLU A 65 12.67 -20.65 -25.18
CA GLU A 65 13.50 -20.91 -24.00
C GLU A 65 14.46 -22.07 -24.24
N GLU A 66 14.00 -23.14 -24.90
CA GLU A 66 14.81 -24.28 -25.30
C GLU A 66 15.87 -23.89 -26.35
N LEU A 67 15.46 -23.22 -27.43
CA LEU A 67 16.34 -22.84 -28.55
C LEU A 67 17.44 -21.87 -28.11
N LEU A 68 17.14 -20.92 -27.21
CA LEU A 68 18.10 -19.91 -26.74
C LEU A 68 18.76 -20.29 -25.41
N HIS A 69 18.44 -21.45 -24.84
CA HIS A 69 18.88 -21.88 -23.52
C HIS A 69 18.73 -20.76 -22.46
N CYS A 70 17.55 -20.15 -22.41
CA CYS A 70 17.26 -18.99 -21.56
C CYS A 70 16.07 -19.22 -20.63
N THR A 71 16.01 -18.47 -19.54
CA THR A 71 14.88 -18.58 -18.60
C THR A 71 13.68 -17.75 -19.05
N ALA A 72 12.50 -18.07 -18.51
CA ALA A 72 11.28 -17.27 -18.72
C ALA A 72 11.43 -15.79 -18.39
N THR A 73 12.26 -15.47 -17.39
CA THR A 73 12.56 -14.10 -16.96
C THR A 73 13.44 -13.39 -17.99
N GLU A 74 14.45 -14.08 -18.51
CA GLU A 74 15.34 -13.56 -19.55
C GLU A 74 14.57 -13.30 -20.84
N ARG A 75 13.77 -14.26 -21.33
CA ARG A 75 12.90 -14.06 -22.49
C ARG A 75 12.04 -12.82 -22.33
N LYS A 76 11.27 -12.72 -21.24
CA LYS A 76 10.37 -11.57 -21.00
C LYS A 76 11.12 -10.24 -20.95
N ARG A 77 12.34 -10.24 -20.41
CA ARG A 77 13.22 -9.06 -20.38
C ARG A 77 13.68 -8.70 -21.80
N TRP A 78 14.23 -9.65 -22.55
CA TRP A 78 14.75 -9.41 -23.89
C TRP A 78 13.66 -9.00 -24.88
N THR A 79 12.45 -9.56 -24.78
CA THR A 79 11.28 -9.08 -25.55
C THR A 79 10.97 -7.62 -25.24
N ARG A 80 11.01 -7.21 -23.96
CA ARG A 80 10.76 -5.80 -23.56
C ARG A 80 11.89 -4.86 -24.00
N GLU A 81 13.12 -5.35 -24.01
CA GLU A 81 14.30 -4.62 -24.49
C GLU A 81 14.36 -4.54 -26.02
N GLY A 82 13.42 -5.15 -26.76
CA GLY A 82 13.42 -5.18 -28.22
C GLY A 82 14.45 -6.12 -28.84
N LYS A 83 15.15 -6.92 -28.02
CA LYS A 83 16.15 -7.90 -28.44
C LYS A 83 15.54 -9.14 -29.08
N LEU A 84 14.29 -9.44 -28.73
CA LEU A 84 13.47 -10.48 -29.37
C LEU A 84 12.27 -9.80 -30.04
N PRO A 85 12.35 -9.52 -31.35
CA PRO A 85 11.25 -8.88 -32.08
C PRO A 85 10.00 -9.75 -32.02
N VAL A 86 8.86 -9.12 -31.74
CA VAL A 86 7.58 -9.84 -31.63
C VAL A 86 6.95 -9.93 -33.01
N LEU A 87 6.68 -11.15 -33.48
CA LEU A 87 5.98 -11.38 -34.74
C LEU A 87 4.48 -11.14 -34.57
N GLU A 88 3.87 -11.77 -33.57
CA GLU A 88 2.48 -11.55 -33.20
C GLU A 88 2.23 -11.91 -31.72
N TYR A 89 1.05 -11.52 -31.22
CA TYR A 89 0.56 -11.96 -29.92
C TYR A 89 -0.56 -12.98 -30.11
N ARG A 90 -0.41 -14.15 -29.50
CA ARG A 90 -1.43 -15.20 -29.44
C ARG A 90 -2.11 -15.21 -28.08
N GLU A 91 -3.30 -15.81 -28.04
CA GLU A 91 -4.10 -15.96 -26.83
C GLU A 91 -4.26 -17.42 -26.45
N VAL A 92 -4.20 -17.68 -25.14
CA VAL A 92 -4.47 -18.98 -24.56
C VAL A 92 -5.28 -18.82 -23.28
N ARG A 93 -6.23 -19.72 -23.06
CA ARG A 93 -7.03 -19.77 -21.84
C ARG A 93 -6.28 -20.58 -20.78
N ILE A 94 -5.84 -19.92 -19.71
CA ILE A 94 -5.16 -20.55 -18.57
C ILE A 94 -5.94 -20.22 -17.29
N SER A 95 -6.39 -21.26 -16.57
CA SER A 95 -7.14 -21.13 -15.31
C SER A 95 -8.35 -20.19 -15.43
N GLY A 96 -9.11 -20.33 -16.52
CA GLY A 96 -10.31 -19.52 -16.78
C GLY A 96 -10.04 -18.09 -17.25
N ARG A 97 -8.77 -17.65 -17.39
CA ARG A 97 -8.41 -16.30 -17.86
C ARG A 97 -7.74 -16.37 -19.22
N MET A 98 -8.11 -15.45 -20.12
CA MET A 98 -7.39 -15.25 -21.37
C MET A 98 -6.04 -14.61 -21.09
N ARG A 99 -4.97 -15.21 -21.60
CA ARG A 99 -3.59 -14.74 -21.47
C ARG A 99 -3.00 -14.54 -22.85
N ARG A 100 -2.47 -13.35 -23.09
CA ARG A 100 -1.71 -13.01 -24.31
C ARG A 100 -0.24 -13.36 -24.13
N PHE A 101 0.37 -13.92 -25.17
CA PHE A 101 1.80 -14.21 -25.21
C PHE A 101 2.39 -13.87 -26.58
N ALA A 102 3.64 -13.43 -26.60
CA ALA A 102 4.36 -13.14 -27.83
C ALA A 102 4.87 -14.43 -28.48
N VAL A 103 4.81 -14.49 -29.80
CA VAL A 103 5.54 -15.47 -30.61
C VAL A 103 6.51 -14.72 -31.53
N HIS A 104 7.56 -15.43 -31.96
CA HIS A 104 8.71 -14.85 -32.63
C HIS A 104 8.97 -15.56 -33.96
N ASP A 105 9.51 -14.83 -34.94
CA ASP A 105 9.91 -15.44 -36.22
C ASP A 105 11.06 -16.43 -35.96
N ARG A 106 10.89 -17.68 -36.43
CA ARG A 106 11.89 -18.73 -36.25
C ARG A 106 13.22 -18.40 -36.89
N ARG A 107 13.22 -17.70 -38.02
CA ARG A 107 14.46 -17.32 -38.72
C ARG A 107 15.29 -16.37 -37.87
N GLU A 108 14.62 -15.40 -37.24
CA GLU A 108 15.27 -14.45 -36.33
C GLU A 108 15.79 -15.15 -35.08
N ILE A 109 15.02 -16.07 -34.49
CA ILE A 109 15.45 -16.80 -33.30
C ILE A 109 16.64 -17.71 -33.60
N LEU A 110 16.64 -18.42 -34.73
CA LEU A 110 17.75 -19.29 -35.12
C LEU A 110 19.00 -18.51 -35.53
N ALA A 111 18.88 -17.23 -35.91
CA ALA A 111 20.01 -16.37 -36.19
C ALA A 111 20.70 -15.85 -34.91
N ILE A 112 20.06 -15.97 -33.73
CA ILE A 112 20.66 -15.57 -32.46
C ILE A 112 21.66 -16.65 -32.02
N THR A 113 22.92 -16.25 -31.90
CA THR A 113 23.99 -17.15 -31.47
C THR A 113 24.14 -17.18 -29.94
N ALA A 114 24.84 -18.20 -29.44
CA ALA A 114 25.19 -18.31 -28.03
C ALA A 114 26.01 -17.09 -27.55
N GLU A 115 26.88 -16.53 -28.39
CA GLU A 115 27.65 -15.32 -28.10
C GLU A 115 26.75 -14.09 -27.95
N THR A 116 25.70 -13.98 -28.77
CA THR A 116 24.72 -12.90 -28.65
C THR A 116 23.96 -12.99 -27.33
N VAL A 117 23.54 -14.19 -26.95
CA VAL A 117 22.90 -14.43 -25.64
C VAL A 117 23.85 -14.12 -24.48
N ALA A 118 25.11 -14.55 -24.57
CA ALA A 118 26.14 -14.27 -23.56
C ALA A 118 26.35 -12.75 -23.40
N ARG A 119 26.48 -12.02 -24.51
CA ARG A 119 26.58 -10.55 -24.51
C ARG A 119 25.37 -9.89 -23.84
N TRP A 120 24.15 -10.33 -24.14
CA TRP A 120 22.96 -9.77 -23.49
C TRP A 120 22.91 -10.00 -21.98
N ARG A 121 23.48 -11.12 -21.49
CA ARG A 121 23.59 -11.41 -20.05
C ARG A 121 24.64 -10.51 -19.40
N GLU A 122 25.79 -10.32 -20.05
CA GLU A 122 26.85 -9.43 -19.58
C GLU A 122 26.37 -7.98 -19.50
N GLU A 123 25.72 -7.45 -20.54
CA GLU A 123 25.09 -6.13 -20.54
C GLU A 123 24.13 -5.97 -19.35
N HIS A 124 23.30 -6.98 -19.09
CA HIS A 124 22.38 -6.95 -17.98
C HIS A 124 23.08 -6.98 -16.61
N ALA A 125 24.16 -7.75 -16.47
CA ALA A 125 24.95 -7.79 -15.25
C ALA A 125 25.60 -6.43 -14.95
N VAL A 126 26.16 -5.77 -15.96
CA VAL A 126 26.71 -4.41 -15.85
C VAL A 126 25.62 -3.42 -15.44
N LEU A 127 24.45 -3.47 -16.08
CA LEU A 127 23.31 -2.61 -15.72
C LEU A 127 22.82 -2.86 -14.28
N ILE A 128 22.78 -4.11 -13.81
CA ILE A 128 22.44 -4.43 -12.42
C ILE A 128 23.47 -3.81 -11.48
N GLN A 129 24.76 -3.94 -11.78
CA GLN A 129 25.83 -3.39 -10.94
C GLN A 129 25.75 -1.86 -10.87
N GLN A 130 25.52 -1.20 -12.00
CA GLN A 130 25.30 0.26 -12.05
C GLN A 130 24.07 0.68 -11.24
N ARG A 131 22.94 -0.04 -11.36
CA ARG A 131 21.73 0.24 -10.58
C ARG A 131 21.95 0.02 -9.08
N ARG A 132 22.70 -1.01 -8.70
CA ARG A 132 23.05 -1.28 -7.30
C ARG A 132 23.95 -0.18 -6.74
N SER A 133 24.97 0.25 -7.48
CA SER A 133 25.87 1.31 -7.02
C SER A 133 25.18 2.67 -6.97
N ALA A 134 24.34 3.00 -7.95
CA ALA A 134 23.51 4.20 -7.93
C ALA A 134 22.52 4.17 -6.74
N GLY A 135 21.84 3.04 -6.53
CA GLY A 135 20.95 2.85 -5.38
C GLY A 135 21.67 2.99 -4.04
N ALA A 136 22.88 2.45 -3.91
CA ALA A 136 23.71 2.59 -2.72
C ALA A 136 24.12 4.05 -2.48
N ARG A 137 24.55 4.78 -3.51
CA ARG A 137 24.87 6.22 -3.41
C ARG A 137 23.65 7.05 -3.03
N SER A 138 22.51 6.84 -3.68
CA SER A 138 21.28 7.55 -3.32
C SER A 138 20.82 7.25 -1.90
N ALA A 139 20.97 6.01 -1.42
CA ALA A 139 20.65 5.65 -0.04
C ALA A 139 21.61 6.31 0.96
N ALA A 140 22.91 6.38 0.64
CA ALA A 140 23.90 7.07 1.46
C ALA A 140 23.60 8.58 1.56
N ASN A 141 23.32 9.24 0.43
CA ASN A 141 22.98 10.66 0.41
C ASN A 141 21.73 10.95 1.24
N ARG A 142 20.65 10.17 1.07
CA ARG A 142 19.42 10.31 1.87
C ARG A 142 19.67 10.10 3.37
N LYS A 143 20.61 9.23 3.74
CA LYS A 143 20.97 9.03 5.15
C LYS A 143 21.63 10.29 5.71
N THR A 144 22.56 10.88 4.98
CA THR A 144 23.24 12.13 5.36
C THR A 144 22.26 13.30 5.45
N GLU A 145 21.39 13.48 4.45
CA GLU A 145 20.35 14.52 4.45
C GLU A 145 19.44 14.40 5.67
N ARG A 146 18.94 13.19 5.97
CA ARG A 146 18.09 12.93 7.15
C ARG A 146 18.82 13.20 8.45
N GLN A 147 20.11 12.91 8.51
CA GLN A 147 20.92 13.21 9.69
C GLN A 147 21.06 14.72 9.89
N GLN A 148 21.35 15.49 8.84
CA GLN A 148 21.46 16.94 8.90
C GLN A 148 20.15 17.60 9.31
N VAL A 149 19.02 17.19 8.72
CA VAL A 149 17.68 17.70 9.09
C VAL A 149 17.39 17.43 10.57
N ARG A 150 17.80 16.26 11.08
CA ARG A 150 17.62 15.91 12.49
C ARG A 150 18.53 16.73 13.42
N GLU A 151 19.78 16.95 13.05
CA GLU A 151 20.69 17.80 13.81
C GLU A 151 20.17 19.24 13.87
N GLN A 152 19.72 19.77 12.73
CA GLN A 152 19.09 21.08 12.66
C GLN A 152 17.83 21.17 13.53
N PHE A 153 17.00 20.13 13.52
CA PHE A 153 15.83 20.06 14.39
C PHE A 153 16.22 20.16 15.87
N TRP A 154 17.24 19.42 16.33
CA TRP A 154 17.62 19.46 17.75
C TRP A 154 18.18 20.81 18.18
N ILE A 155 18.88 21.52 17.30
CA ILE A 155 19.31 22.90 17.55
C ILE A 155 18.09 23.82 17.71
N SER A 156 17.14 23.77 16.77
CA SER A 156 15.92 24.57 16.83
C SER A 156 15.01 24.19 18.02
N TRP A 157 15.00 22.92 18.40
CA TRP A 157 14.28 22.44 19.58
C TRP A 157 14.87 23.01 20.88
N GLU A 158 16.19 23.06 20.99
CA GLU A 158 16.86 23.63 22.17
C GLU A 158 16.58 25.14 22.30
N GLN A 159 16.60 25.87 21.17
CA GLN A 159 16.24 27.29 21.13
C GLN A 159 14.80 27.51 21.57
N MET A 160 13.85 26.78 20.98
CA MET A 160 12.43 26.85 21.35
C MET A 160 12.20 26.53 22.83
N ARG A 161 12.94 25.55 23.38
CA ARG A 161 12.87 25.21 24.80
C ARG A 161 13.34 26.35 25.69
N ALA A 162 14.44 27.01 25.34
CA ALA A 162 14.96 28.15 26.08
C ALA A 162 13.99 29.36 26.01
N GLU A 163 13.43 29.64 24.83
CA GLU A 163 12.42 30.69 24.65
C GLU A 163 11.19 30.46 25.53
N TRP A 164 10.70 29.22 25.60
CA TRP A 164 9.57 28.88 26.49
C TRP A 164 9.91 29.02 27.96
N GLU A 165 11.14 28.66 28.36
CA GLU A 165 11.61 28.79 29.75
C GLU A 165 11.68 30.27 30.17
N ASP A 166 12.23 31.13 29.31
CA ASP A 166 12.30 32.58 29.54
C ASP A 166 10.91 33.23 29.59
N ALA A 167 10.00 32.85 28.68
CA ALA A 167 8.69 33.48 28.56
C ALA A 167 7.65 32.97 29.57
N ALA A 168 7.58 31.66 29.78
CA ALA A 168 6.52 31.02 30.58
C ALA A 168 7.00 30.54 31.96
N GLY A 169 8.30 30.63 32.25
CA GLY A 169 8.93 30.05 33.43
C GLY A 169 8.91 28.52 33.42
N ALA A 170 9.55 27.92 34.43
CA ALA A 170 9.74 26.46 34.51
C ALA A 170 8.45 25.65 34.42
N GLN A 171 7.41 26.08 35.13
CA GLN A 171 6.12 25.39 35.12
C GLN A 171 5.44 25.44 33.75
N GLY A 172 5.35 26.63 33.14
CA GLY A 172 4.73 26.78 31.83
C GLY A 172 5.53 26.07 30.73
N ALA A 173 6.85 26.19 30.75
CA ALA A 173 7.72 25.55 29.77
C ALA A 173 7.66 24.02 29.85
N ALA A 174 7.60 23.43 31.05
CA ALA A 174 7.39 21.99 31.23
C ALA A 174 6.06 21.51 30.60
N VAL A 175 4.99 22.29 30.79
CA VAL A 175 3.68 22.01 30.20
C VAL A 175 3.71 22.09 28.67
N LEU A 176 4.36 23.10 28.10
CA LEU A 176 4.54 23.23 26.64
C LEU A 176 5.37 22.08 26.07
N ARG A 177 6.45 21.65 26.76
CA ARG A 177 7.25 20.48 26.37
C ARG A 177 6.41 19.20 26.33
N LEU A 178 5.64 18.93 27.39
CA LEU A 178 4.79 17.75 27.43
C LEU A 178 3.70 17.80 26.33
N ALA A 179 3.05 18.96 26.16
CA ALA A 179 2.06 19.14 25.11
C ALA A 179 2.66 18.90 23.72
N TYR A 180 3.84 19.47 23.43
CA TYR A 180 4.56 19.27 22.18
C TYR A 180 4.82 17.79 21.88
N TRP A 181 5.40 17.05 22.82
CA TRP A 181 5.69 15.62 22.59
C TRP A 181 4.43 14.76 22.54
N THR A 182 3.35 15.17 23.21
CA THR A 182 2.04 14.50 23.13
C THR A 182 1.46 14.56 21.71
N VAL A 183 1.72 15.64 20.95
CA VAL A 183 1.34 15.71 19.53
C VAL A 183 2.01 14.58 18.74
N TRP A 184 3.30 14.39 18.93
CA TRP A 184 4.06 13.37 18.21
C TRP A 184 3.69 11.95 18.63
N ALA A 185 3.39 11.73 19.91
CA ALA A 185 2.81 10.49 20.40
C ALA A 185 1.47 10.16 19.72
N SER A 186 0.59 11.16 19.57
CA SER A 186 -0.68 11.02 18.86
C SER A 186 -0.48 10.63 17.38
N ARG A 187 0.52 11.21 16.72
CA ARG A 187 0.84 10.90 15.31
C ARG A 187 1.44 9.50 15.16
N TRP A 188 2.27 9.03 16.10
CA TRP A 188 2.74 7.64 16.15
C TRP A 188 1.59 6.66 16.36
N ALA A 189 0.65 6.96 17.27
CA ALA A 189 -0.54 6.15 17.47
C ALA A 189 -1.35 6.01 16.16
N LYS A 190 -1.58 7.10 15.43
CA LYS A 190 -2.27 7.04 14.13
C LYS A 190 -1.46 6.29 13.09
N PHE A 191 -0.14 6.50 13.01
CA PHE A 191 0.71 5.77 12.08
C PHE A 191 0.53 4.26 12.23
N TYR A 192 0.60 3.75 13.46
CA TYR A 192 0.40 2.34 13.75
C TYR A 192 -1.02 1.85 13.52
N HIS A 193 -2.03 2.68 13.81
CA HIS A 193 -3.42 2.41 13.45
C HIS A 193 -3.59 2.18 11.93
N VAL A 194 -3.03 3.06 11.10
CA VAL A 194 -3.10 2.92 9.63
C VAL A 194 -2.32 1.69 9.15
N LYS A 195 -1.15 1.41 9.74
CA LYS A 195 -0.36 0.21 9.42
C LYS A 195 -1.08 -1.07 9.80
N HIS A 196 -1.78 -1.09 10.93
CA HIS A 196 -2.60 -2.22 11.35
C HIS A 196 -3.74 -2.49 10.35
N LEU A 197 -4.51 -1.45 9.98
CA LEU A 197 -5.63 -1.60 9.03
C LEU A 197 -5.21 -2.08 7.65
N ARG A 198 -4.04 -1.62 7.16
CA ARG A 198 -3.52 -1.96 5.82
C ARG A 198 -2.64 -3.22 5.81
N GLY A 199 -2.16 -3.63 6.98
CA GLY A 199 -1.14 -4.66 7.12
C GLY A 199 -1.73 -6.06 7.02
N ARG A 200 -1.28 -6.84 6.02
CA ARG A 200 -1.53 -8.30 5.99
C ARG A 200 -0.54 -9.09 6.84
N LYS A 201 0.67 -8.55 7.02
CA LYS A 201 1.75 -9.12 7.85
C LYS A 201 2.02 -8.18 9.02
N HIS A 202 2.30 -8.73 10.20
CA HIS A 202 2.57 -7.99 11.45
C HIS A 202 1.40 -7.11 11.96
N ALA A 203 0.16 -7.38 11.56
CA ALA A 203 -1.01 -6.62 12.00
C ALA A 203 -1.14 -6.57 13.53
N GLN A 204 -0.87 -7.69 14.21
CA GLN A 204 -0.90 -7.77 15.67
C GLN A 204 0.14 -6.85 16.32
N ARG A 205 1.41 -6.92 15.88
CA ARG A 205 2.47 -6.02 16.37
C ARG A 205 2.10 -4.55 16.20
N TYR A 206 1.47 -4.18 15.09
CA TYR A 206 1.01 -2.80 14.88
C TYR A 206 -0.17 -2.42 15.78
N ALA A 207 -1.05 -3.37 16.14
CA ALA A 207 -2.10 -3.13 17.12
C ALA A 207 -1.50 -2.87 18.51
N GLU A 208 -0.55 -3.69 18.95
CA GLU A 208 0.14 -3.53 20.24
C GLU A 208 0.85 -2.16 20.34
N LEU A 209 1.59 -1.78 19.28
CA LEU A 209 2.26 -0.48 19.23
C LEU A 209 1.26 0.68 19.22
N ARG A 210 0.18 0.57 18.43
CA ARG A 210 -0.92 1.54 18.42
C ARG A 210 -1.47 1.75 19.83
N ASP A 211 -1.78 0.66 20.52
CA ASP A 211 -2.41 0.71 21.85
C ASP A 211 -1.46 1.29 22.89
N ARG A 212 -0.17 0.94 22.85
CA ARG A 212 0.88 1.56 23.67
C ARG A 212 0.93 3.08 23.47
N TRP A 213 0.96 3.55 22.23
CA TRP A 213 1.04 4.97 21.93
C TRP A 213 -0.23 5.74 22.32
N TYR A 214 -1.41 5.13 22.18
CA TYR A 214 -2.65 5.74 22.71
C TYR A 214 -2.66 5.81 24.23
N ALA A 215 -2.15 4.79 24.93
CA ALA A 215 -2.04 4.80 26.39
C ALA A 215 -1.09 5.91 26.88
N LEU A 216 0.08 6.06 26.25
CA LEU A 216 1.04 7.14 26.54
C LEU A 216 0.43 8.52 26.31
N LYS A 217 -0.26 8.71 25.17
CA LYS A 217 -0.98 9.95 24.87
C LYS A 217 -2.02 10.24 25.95
N GLN A 218 -2.81 9.24 26.35
CA GLN A 218 -3.84 9.41 27.38
C GLN A 218 -3.21 9.81 28.73
N GLN A 219 -2.12 9.16 29.13
CA GLN A 219 -1.39 9.50 30.35
C GLN A 219 -0.90 10.95 30.34
N ALA A 220 -0.29 11.39 29.23
CA ALA A 220 0.18 12.76 29.06
C ALA A 220 -0.97 13.78 29.08
N MET A 221 -2.08 13.51 28.40
CA MET A 221 -3.28 14.35 28.45
C MET A 221 -3.83 14.51 29.86
N LEU A 222 -3.88 13.43 30.65
CA LEU A 222 -4.35 13.47 32.03
C LEU A 222 -3.41 14.26 32.95
N ALA A 223 -2.10 14.20 32.72
CA ALA A 223 -1.13 15.02 33.44
C ALA A 223 -1.29 16.50 33.08
N LEU A 224 -1.39 16.82 31.79
CA LEU A 224 -1.63 18.19 31.30
C LEU A 224 -2.92 18.79 31.88
N TRP A 225 -4.00 18.01 31.95
CA TRP A 225 -5.27 18.45 32.54
C TRP A 225 -5.15 18.92 33.99
N ARG A 226 -4.20 18.40 34.77
CA ARG A 226 -4.01 18.80 36.18
C ARG A 226 -3.30 20.16 36.33
N THR A 227 -2.87 20.76 35.23
CA THR A 227 -2.11 22.01 35.23
C THR A 227 -3.06 23.21 35.09
N PRO A 228 -2.67 24.40 35.59
CA PRO A 228 -3.50 25.60 35.48
C PRO A 228 -3.61 26.15 34.04
N TYR A 229 -2.85 25.59 33.09
CA TYR A 229 -2.81 26.03 31.69
C TYR A 229 -3.77 25.24 30.78
N ALA A 230 -4.53 24.31 31.36
CA ALA A 230 -5.43 23.43 30.65
C ALA A 230 -6.87 23.95 30.66
N LEU A 231 -7.46 24.06 29.47
CA LEU A 231 -8.89 24.26 29.27
C LEU A 231 -9.52 22.96 28.77
N LEU A 232 -10.49 22.43 29.52
CA LEU A 232 -11.24 21.24 29.13
C LEU A 232 -12.65 21.61 28.74
N SER A 233 -13.06 21.15 27.56
CA SER A 233 -14.42 21.30 27.03
C SER A 233 -14.95 19.96 26.53
N PHE A 234 -16.24 19.93 26.21
CA PHE A 234 -16.91 18.72 25.75
C PHE A 234 -17.62 18.96 24.41
N TYR A 235 -17.35 18.05 23.47
CA TYR A 235 -18.06 18.00 22.19
C TYR A 235 -18.97 16.78 22.15
N ARG A 236 -20.24 17.03 21.84
CA ARG A 236 -21.25 16.00 21.60
C ARG A 236 -21.87 16.24 20.22
N PRO A 237 -21.62 15.38 19.22
CA PRO A 237 -22.24 15.55 17.91
C PRO A 237 -23.75 15.24 17.99
N PRO A 238 -24.55 15.67 16.98
CA PRO A 238 -25.98 15.37 16.92
C PRO A 238 -26.32 13.87 16.96
N SER A 239 -25.43 13.02 16.43
CA SER A 239 -25.51 11.57 16.50
C SER A 239 -24.31 11.01 17.26
N PRO A 240 -24.35 11.02 18.61
CA PRO A 240 -23.20 10.68 19.46
C PRO A 240 -22.97 9.18 19.60
N ASP A 241 -23.98 8.36 19.30
CA ASP A 241 -23.94 6.92 19.51
C ASP A 241 -23.39 6.20 18.26
N ARG A 242 -22.67 5.10 18.49
CA ARG A 242 -22.28 4.17 17.42
C ARG A 242 -23.24 3.00 17.43
N GLU A 243 -23.85 2.74 16.29
CA GLU A 243 -24.81 1.66 16.12
C GLU A 243 -24.24 0.63 15.15
N HIS A 244 -24.35 -0.65 15.50
CA HIS A 244 -23.99 -1.77 14.64
C HIS A 244 -25.20 -2.69 14.49
N PHE A 245 -25.48 -3.05 13.24
CA PHE A 245 -26.67 -3.79 12.86
C PHE A 245 -26.26 -5.11 12.23
N TRP A 246 -26.78 -6.21 12.77
CA TRP A 246 -26.74 -7.53 12.15
C TRP A 246 -28.18 -7.93 11.83
N LEU A 247 -28.53 -7.81 10.55
CA LEU A 247 -29.84 -8.20 10.06
C LEU A 247 -29.92 -9.72 9.96
N CYS A 248 -31.08 -10.28 10.31
CA CYS A 248 -31.38 -11.67 9.95
C CYS A 248 -31.51 -11.80 8.42
N GLN A 249 -31.46 -13.03 7.91
CA GLN A 249 -31.53 -13.30 6.47
C GLN A 249 -32.73 -12.61 5.79
N LYS A 250 -33.92 -12.72 6.39
CA LYS A 250 -35.15 -12.09 5.88
C LYS A 250 -34.99 -10.58 5.70
N HIS A 251 -34.57 -9.87 6.75
CA HIS A 251 -34.42 -8.42 6.68
C HIS A 251 -33.24 -7.98 5.80
N TYR A 252 -32.21 -8.82 5.65
CA TYR A 252 -31.14 -8.58 4.69
C TYR A 252 -31.63 -8.68 3.24
N GLU A 253 -32.44 -9.68 2.93
CA GLU A 253 -33.07 -9.85 1.61
C GLU A 253 -34.01 -8.69 1.29
N GLU A 254 -34.88 -8.30 2.23
CA GLU A 254 -35.75 -7.11 2.08
C GLU A 254 -34.92 -5.83 1.80
N LYS A 255 -33.81 -5.64 2.54
CA LYS A 255 -32.89 -4.52 2.30
C LYS A 255 -32.30 -4.52 0.89
N CYS A 256 -32.08 -5.70 0.31
CA CYS A 256 -31.53 -5.88 -1.03
C CYS A 256 -32.59 -5.66 -2.12
N GLU A 257 -33.84 -6.02 -1.86
CA GLU A 257 -34.97 -5.83 -2.79
C GLU A 257 -35.38 -4.36 -2.91
N GLU A 258 -35.40 -3.63 -1.79
CA GLU A 258 -35.81 -2.21 -1.74
C GLU A 258 -34.67 -1.22 -2.08
N GLU A 259 -33.56 -1.72 -2.64
CA GLU A 259 -32.41 -0.93 -3.14
C GLU A 259 -31.79 0.10 -2.18
N TYR A 260 -31.90 -0.09 -0.86
CA TYR A 260 -31.26 0.83 0.09
C TYR A 260 -29.74 0.88 -0.07
N GLU A 261 -29.19 2.10 -0.16
CA GLU A 261 -27.76 2.36 -0.29
C GLU A 261 -26.94 1.80 0.89
N SER A 262 -27.47 1.87 2.11
CA SER A 262 -26.80 1.36 3.30
C SER A 262 -27.73 0.62 4.26
N VAL A 263 -27.13 -0.23 5.11
CA VAL A 263 -27.84 -0.88 6.24
C VAL A 263 -28.39 0.16 7.22
N TYR A 264 -27.74 1.32 7.34
CA TYR A 264 -28.19 2.41 8.22
C TYR A 264 -29.49 3.04 7.69
N ASP A 265 -29.60 3.24 6.37
CA ASP A 265 -30.82 3.79 5.76
C ASP A 265 -31.99 2.83 5.92
N PHE A 266 -31.78 1.55 5.58
CA PHE A 266 -32.78 0.52 5.79
C PHE A 266 -33.24 0.46 7.25
N PHE A 267 -32.30 0.51 8.19
CA PHE A 267 -32.63 0.54 9.62
C PHE A 267 -33.47 1.76 10.00
N ARG A 268 -33.13 2.96 9.54
CA ARG A 268 -33.89 4.18 9.83
C ARG A 268 -35.34 4.09 9.37
N PHE A 269 -35.61 3.50 8.22
CA PHE A 269 -36.98 3.34 7.71
C PHE A 269 -37.74 2.15 8.32
N ASN A 270 -37.02 1.14 8.82
CA ASN A 270 -37.60 -0.11 9.33
C ASN A 270 -37.35 -0.34 10.83
N GLN A 271 -37.00 0.71 11.58
CA GLN A 271 -36.50 0.62 12.96
C GLN A 271 -37.41 -0.22 13.86
N ALA A 272 -38.70 0.09 13.91
CA ALA A 272 -39.65 -0.62 14.78
C ALA A 272 -39.75 -2.13 14.47
N ARG A 273 -39.64 -2.51 13.18
CA ARG A 273 -39.68 -3.91 12.74
C ARG A 273 -38.39 -4.65 13.09
N ILE A 274 -37.24 -3.98 12.96
CA ILE A 274 -35.94 -4.58 13.22
C ILE A 274 -35.68 -4.70 14.73
N GLU A 275 -36.04 -3.69 15.52
CA GLU A 275 -35.89 -3.69 16.99
C GLU A 275 -36.77 -4.74 17.67
N THR A 276 -37.90 -5.11 17.07
CA THR A 276 -38.79 -6.18 17.59
C THR A 276 -38.44 -7.57 17.05
N CYS A 277 -37.50 -7.67 16.11
CA CYS A 277 -37.11 -8.95 15.53
C CYS A 277 -36.12 -9.70 16.42
N PRO A 278 -36.45 -10.92 16.91
CA PRO A 278 -35.56 -11.67 17.80
C PRO A 278 -34.30 -12.21 17.10
N ALA A 279 -34.29 -12.22 15.76
CA ALA A 279 -33.17 -12.72 14.96
C ALA A 279 -32.23 -11.61 14.49
N CYS A 280 -32.62 -10.33 14.62
CA CYS A 280 -31.74 -9.20 14.36
C CYS A 280 -30.98 -8.84 15.64
N GLN A 281 -29.73 -8.42 15.50
CA GLN A 281 -28.95 -7.90 16.62
C GLN A 281 -28.60 -6.44 16.35
N ILE A 282 -28.75 -5.61 17.39
CA ILE A 282 -28.42 -4.19 17.36
C ILE A 282 -27.52 -3.92 18.56
N GLU A 283 -26.28 -3.52 18.30
CA GLU A 283 -25.37 -3.04 19.33
C GLU A 283 -25.32 -1.51 19.27
N ARG A 284 -25.60 -0.86 20.40
CA ARG A 284 -25.51 0.59 20.55
C ARG A 284 -24.48 0.94 21.61
N VAL A 285 -23.42 1.62 21.18
CA VAL A 285 -22.41 2.19 22.08
C VAL A 285 -22.72 3.67 22.25
N LYS A 286 -23.28 4.03 23.42
CA LYS A 286 -23.66 5.41 23.72
C LYS A 286 -22.46 6.34 23.80
N ASP A 287 -22.62 7.55 23.27
CA ASP A 287 -21.61 8.61 23.30
C ASP A 287 -20.24 8.19 22.73
N TYR A 288 -20.24 7.23 21.80
CA TYR A 288 -19.05 6.74 21.14
C TYR A 288 -18.28 7.85 20.40
N TYR A 289 -19.00 8.76 19.74
CA TYR A 289 -18.44 9.87 18.98
C TYR A 289 -18.29 11.16 19.81
N SER A 290 -18.67 11.14 21.08
CA SER A 290 -18.50 12.27 21.99
C SER A 290 -17.04 12.36 22.47
N LEU A 291 -16.53 13.58 22.66
CA LEU A 291 -15.11 13.84 22.89
C LEU A 291 -14.89 14.83 24.03
N TYR A 292 -13.91 14.53 24.87
CA TYR A 292 -13.22 15.55 25.66
C TYR A 292 -12.21 16.27 24.78
N LEU A 293 -12.21 17.60 24.87
CA LEU A 293 -11.30 18.48 24.15
C LEU A 293 -10.45 19.23 25.19
N LEU A 294 -9.16 18.92 25.20
CA LEU A 294 -8.18 19.54 26.08
C LEU A 294 -7.34 20.52 25.27
N GLU A 295 -7.40 21.79 25.61
CA GLU A 295 -6.57 22.84 25.03
C GLU A 295 -5.54 23.31 26.05
N ILE A 296 -4.30 23.48 25.59
CA ILE A 296 -3.20 24.04 26.37
C ILE A 296 -2.88 25.40 25.77
N MET A 297 -2.96 26.42 26.62
CA MET A 297 -2.67 27.79 26.26
C MET A 297 -1.95 28.49 27.40
N ILE A 298 -0.85 29.15 27.06
CA ILE A 298 -0.10 29.99 27.99
C ILE A 298 -0.07 31.39 27.39
N GLU A 299 -0.60 32.38 28.12
CA GLU A 299 -0.73 33.75 27.60
C GLU A 299 0.62 34.37 27.21
N ALA A 300 1.69 34.01 27.93
CA ALA A 300 3.05 34.46 27.64
C ALA A 300 3.63 33.89 26.34
N VAL A 301 3.04 32.82 25.79
CA VAL A 301 3.51 32.13 24.57
C VAL A 301 2.28 31.82 23.68
N PRO A 302 1.59 32.85 23.16
CA PRO A 302 0.27 32.71 22.52
C PRO A 302 0.31 31.90 21.22
N GLU A 303 1.47 31.77 20.58
CA GLU A 303 1.71 30.95 19.40
C GLU A 303 1.77 29.45 19.72
N ALA A 304 2.09 29.09 20.97
CA ALA A 304 2.19 27.70 21.41
C ALA A 304 0.85 27.20 21.95
N ARG A 305 -0.05 26.86 21.03
CA ARG A 305 -1.38 26.31 21.35
C ARG A 305 -1.46 24.85 20.93
N PHE A 306 -1.88 24.01 21.87
CA PHE A 306 -2.02 22.57 21.64
C PHE A 306 -3.44 22.13 21.95
N ALA A 307 -4.01 21.26 21.12
CA ALA A 307 -5.33 20.71 21.33
C ALA A 307 -5.29 19.18 21.21
N PHE A 308 -5.96 18.50 22.13
CA PHE A 308 -6.01 17.05 22.19
C PHE A 308 -7.43 16.55 22.39
N HIS A 309 -7.75 15.45 21.72
CA HIS A 309 -9.05 14.79 21.83
C HIS A 309 -8.92 13.45 22.55
N LEU A 310 -9.85 13.17 23.46
CA LEU A 310 -10.02 11.87 24.10
C LEU A 310 -11.48 11.43 23.98
N PRO A 311 -11.76 10.24 23.40
CA PRO A 311 -13.12 9.70 23.37
C PRO A 311 -13.75 9.64 24.76
N TYR A 312 -15.01 10.08 24.86
CA TYR A 312 -15.75 10.09 26.12
C TYR A 312 -15.72 8.74 26.86
N PRO A 313 -15.92 7.58 26.20
CA PRO A 313 -15.86 6.29 26.88
C PRO A 313 -14.52 6.00 27.58
N LEU A 314 -13.42 6.55 27.06
CA LEU A 314 -12.07 6.38 27.61
C LEU A 314 -11.74 7.41 28.71
N GLY A 315 -12.32 8.61 28.63
CA GLY A 315 -12.04 9.70 29.57
C GLY A 315 -12.97 9.76 30.78
N ARG A 316 -14.19 9.20 30.68
CA ARG A 316 -15.27 9.39 31.67
C ARG A 316 -14.95 8.95 33.10
N SER A 317 -13.97 8.07 33.29
CA SER A 317 -13.54 7.61 34.63
C SER A 317 -12.56 8.56 35.32
N SER A 318 -11.92 9.45 34.56
CA SER A 318 -10.78 10.25 35.02
C SER A 318 -10.94 11.75 34.79
N LEU A 319 -11.91 12.15 33.96
CA LEU A 319 -12.23 13.54 33.65
C LEU A 319 -13.62 13.91 34.19
N PRO A 320 -13.89 15.21 34.41
CA PRO A 320 -15.18 15.67 34.89
C PRO A 320 -16.37 15.22 34.03
N ALA A 321 -17.55 15.19 34.65
CA ALA A 321 -18.78 14.88 33.92
C ALA A 321 -19.06 15.94 32.84
N PRO A 322 -19.54 15.56 31.63
CA PRO A 322 -19.80 16.51 30.55
C PRO A 322 -20.68 17.71 30.92
N LYS A 323 -21.60 17.52 31.88
CA LYS A 323 -22.53 18.57 32.35
C LYS A 323 -21.85 19.76 33.04
N VAL A 324 -20.64 19.58 33.56
CA VAL A 324 -19.89 20.66 34.24
C VAL A 324 -18.86 21.32 33.32
N LEU A 325 -18.75 20.85 32.07
CA LEU A 325 -17.79 21.35 31.11
C LEU A 325 -18.47 22.28 30.10
N PRO A 326 -17.75 23.30 29.58
CA PRO A 326 -18.22 24.09 28.45
C PRO A 326 -18.55 23.18 27.27
N ALA A 327 -19.77 23.31 26.74
CA ALA A 327 -20.14 22.69 25.49
C ALA A 327 -19.54 23.49 24.33
N VAL A 328 -18.91 22.80 23.39
CA VAL A 328 -18.32 23.44 22.22
C VAL A 328 -18.77 22.74 20.94
N ILE A 329 -18.85 23.50 19.86
CA ILE A 329 -19.03 22.94 18.52
C ILE A 329 -17.63 22.68 17.97
N HIS A 330 -17.33 21.41 17.72
CA HIS A 330 -16.10 21.03 17.04
C HIS A 330 -16.37 20.94 15.55
N VAL A 331 -15.71 21.81 14.78
CA VAL A 331 -15.63 21.70 13.31
C VAL A 331 -14.27 21.11 12.99
N GLU A 332 -14.24 20.02 12.22
CA GLU A 332 -12.97 19.46 11.73
C GLU A 332 -12.24 20.50 10.89
N GLN A 333 -11.18 21.12 11.44
CA GLN A 333 -10.37 22.07 10.68
C GLN A 333 -9.27 21.36 9.89
N GLU A 334 -9.06 21.78 8.64
CA GLU A 334 -7.80 21.58 7.93
C GLU A 334 -6.76 22.58 8.46
N GLY A 335 -6.01 22.13 9.46
CA GLY A 335 -4.81 22.73 10.01
C GLY A 335 -3.91 21.61 10.57
N LEU A 336 -2.80 21.92 11.21
CA LEU A 336 -1.80 20.93 11.71
C LEU A 336 -2.35 19.80 12.64
N PHE A 337 -3.64 19.82 12.97
CA PHE A 337 -4.30 19.05 14.00
C PHE A 337 -5.70 18.53 13.58
N ARG A 338 -5.79 17.74 12.49
CA ARG A 338 -6.89 16.77 12.28
C ARG A 338 -6.78 15.64 13.30
N PHE A 339 -7.88 14.95 13.61
CA PHE A 339 -7.90 13.65 14.33
C PHE A 339 -6.71 12.79 13.93
N GLY A 340 -5.64 12.85 14.75
CA GLY A 340 -4.23 12.77 14.35
C GLY A 340 -3.98 12.24 12.95
N ARG A 341 -3.39 13.02 12.04
CA ARG A 341 -2.82 12.44 10.82
C ARG A 341 -1.63 11.53 11.18
N PRO A 342 -1.34 10.47 10.41
CA PRO A 342 -0.11 9.73 10.63
C PRO A 342 1.11 10.60 10.30
N LEU A 343 2.26 10.24 10.86
CA LEU A 343 3.55 10.83 10.49
C LEU A 343 3.82 10.69 8.99
N THR A 344 4.37 11.74 8.38
CA THR A 344 4.96 11.64 7.03
C THR A 344 6.28 10.87 7.08
N ILE A 345 6.83 10.53 5.92
CA ILE A 345 8.12 9.84 5.83
C ILE A 345 9.24 10.75 6.35
N ASP A 346 9.18 12.04 6.06
CA ASP A 346 10.21 12.99 6.48
C ASP A 346 10.13 13.26 7.98
N GLU A 347 8.92 13.36 8.54
CA GLU A 347 8.74 13.47 9.99
C GLU A 347 9.24 12.24 10.74
N GLN A 348 9.08 11.03 10.21
CA GLN A 348 9.66 9.82 10.82
C GLN A 348 11.19 9.86 10.90
N SER A 349 11.85 10.65 10.05
CA SER A 349 13.31 10.78 10.08
C SER A 349 13.79 11.69 11.22
N VAL A 350 12.96 12.66 11.60
CA VAL A 350 13.22 13.60 12.70
C VAL A 350 12.69 13.04 14.02
N TYR A 351 11.40 12.72 14.06
CA TYR A 351 10.65 12.24 15.22
C TYR A 351 10.68 10.71 15.30
N ARG A 352 11.87 10.13 15.44
CA ARG A 352 12.03 8.68 15.58
C ARG A 352 11.28 8.20 16.82
N GLU A 353 10.73 6.99 16.73
CA GLU A 353 9.90 6.41 17.79
C GLU A 353 10.58 6.45 19.17
N GLN A 354 11.84 6.04 19.22
CA GLN A 354 12.64 6.03 20.45
C GLN A 354 12.91 7.43 21.02
N ASP A 355 13.08 8.44 20.16
CA ASP A 355 13.43 9.80 20.57
C ASP A 355 12.17 10.48 21.13
N VAL A 356 11.03 10.34 20.42
CA VAL A 356 9.73 10.82 20.89
C VAL A 356 9.34 10.16 22.20
N LEU A 357 9.57 8.85 22.34
CA LEU A 357 9.26 8.13 23.57
C LEU A 357 10.05 8.69 24.75
N ALA A 358 11.38 8.79 24.60
CA ALA A 358 12.25 9.30 25.66
C ALA A 358 11.89 10.74 26.05
N SER A 359 11.68 11.63 25.07
CA SER A 359 11.32 13.02 25.34
C SER A 359 9.92 13.18 25.95
N LEU A 360 8.96 12.34 25.54
CA LEU A 360 7.62 12.32 26.14
C LEU A 360 7.69 11.85 27.59
N GLU A 361 8.39 10.75 27.87
CA GLU A 361 8.52 10.20 29.23
C GLU A 361 9.23 11.19 30.16
N GLN A 362 10.29 11.84 29.68
CA GLN A 362 10.98 12.89 30.43
C GLN A 362 10.06 14.08 30.73
N ALA A 363 9.38 14.63 29.71
CA ALA A 363 8.48 15.77 29.88
C ALA A 363 7.28 15.42 30.77
N LEU A 364 6.79 14.18 30.70
CA LEU A 364 5.70 13.70 31.54
C LEU A 364 6.13 13.64 33.01
N HIS A 365 7.32 13.08 33.28
CA HIS A 365 7.86 13.02 34.64
C HIS A 365 8.07 14.42 35.23
N GLU A 366 8.58 15.35 34.42
CA GLU A 366 8.78 16.74 34.83
C GLU A 366 7.47 17.43 35.23
N VAL A 367 6.44 17.36 34.39
CA VAL A 367 5.12 17.92 34.72
C VAL A 367 4.53 17.22 35.95
N GLN A 368 4.66 15.91 36.07
CA GLN A 368 4.19 15.20 37.26
C GLN A 368 4.91 15.66 38.52
N ALA A 369 6.22 15.91 38.47
CA ALA A 369 6.96 16.39 39.63
C ALA A 369 6.57 17.83 40.04
N LEU A 370 6.27 18.69 39.06
CA LEU A 370 5.92 20.10 39.30
C LEU A 370 4.48 20.31 39.75
N PHE A 371 3.58 19.37 39.45
CA PHE A 371 2.14 19.49 39.68
C PHE A 371 1.55 18.25 40.40
N ALA A 372 2.37 17.53 41.16
CA ALA A 372 1.98 16.37 41.97
C ALA A 372 1.00 16.72 43.09
#